data_AF-A0A7W8H876-F1
#
_entry.id   AF-A0A7W8H876-F1
#
_cell.length_a   1.000
_cell.length_b   1.000
_cell.length_c   1.000
_cell.angle_alpha   90.00
_cell.angle_beta   90.00
_cell.angle_gamma   90.00
#
_symmetry.space_group_name_H-M   'P 1'
#
loop_
_entity.id
_entity.type
_entity.pdbx_description
1 polymer ?
#
loop_
_entity_poly.entity_id
_entity_poly.type
_entity_poly.pdbx_seq_one_letter_code
_entity_poly.pdbx_strand_id
1 'polypeptide(L)'
;MLTPVDLQGKTFKSGMGYSKADVDSFFSTLTSDYESLYRENMELKDKVGTLNEGINHYRSIEKSLQKALVLAEQTAEETISSARTNATVIEQEAVLKAQSIVADAKIELDHIHAKTVELLQQYQRYRSQFKALAQAQAELLDSESFNIEIASLDAFANLEQETAQNTAAVNAKVQYQNIPEESAAHEDEAAVPEDEDETLDDNDIQIGDLASLFKDSDTKDMNIDAE
;
A
#
# COMPACT_ATOMS: atom_id res chain seq x y z
N MET A 1 87.41 10.37 -24.29
CA MET A 1 88.19 11.01 -23.22
C MET A 1 89.14 9.98 -22.65
N LEU A 2 90.30 10.41 -22.15
CA LEU A 2 91.23 9.52 -21.44
C LEU A 2 90.59 9.07 -20.12
N THR A 3 90.70 7.78 -19.82
CA THR A 3 90.37 7.23 -18.50
C THR A 3 91.56 7.35 -17.56
N PRO A 4 91.37 7.27 -16.22
CA PRO A 4 92.49 7.22 -15.28
C PRO A 4 93.50 6.10 -15.60
N VAL A 5 93.01 4.97 -16.14
CA VAL A 5 93.85 3.83 -16.57
C VAL A 5 94.68 4.18 -17.81
N ASP A 6 94.12 4.94 -18.75
CA ASP A 6 94.85 5.38 -19.95
C ASP A 6 95.99 6.38 -19.61
N LEU A 7 95.84 7.14 -18.52
CA LEU A 7 96.87 8.05 -18.00
C LEU A 7 98.04 7.27 -17.38
N GLN A 8 97.77 6.20 -16.63
CA GLN A 8 98.79 5.31 -16.06
C GLN A 8 99.57 4.52 -17.13
N GLY A 9 98.90 4.09 -18.19
CA GLY A 9 99.52 3.32 -19.27
C GLY A 9 100.32 4.14 -20.28
N LYS A 10 100.38 5.47 -20.14
CA LYS A 10 100.99 6.36 -21.14
C LYS A 10 102.51 6.37 -21.01
N THR A 11 103.20 5.94 -22.06
CA THR A 11 104.66 6.00 -22.15
C THR A 11 105.13 7.13 -23.07
N PHE A 12 106.23 7.78 -22.68
CA PHE A 12 106.84 8.88 -23.44
C PHE A 12 108.21 8.45 -24.01
N LYS A 13 108.59 9.01 -25.16
CA LYS A 13 109.91 8.75 -25.79
C LYS A 13 111.02 9.48 -25.01
N SER A 14 112.17 8.83 -24.83
CA SER A 14 113.32 9.40 -24.13
C SER A 14 114.14 10.34 -25.03
N GLY A 15 114.54 11.52 -24.55
CA GLY A 15 115.29 12.54 -25.30
C GLY A 15 115.75 13.71 -24.39
N MET A 16 116.41 14.74 -24.96
CA MET A 16 116.70 16.00 -24.24
C MET A 16 115.37 16.70 -23.90
N GLY A 17 114.95 16.65 -22.63
CA GLY A 17 113.64 17.13 -22.19
C GLY A 17 113.50 17.14 -20.67
N TYR A 18 112.26 17.23 -20.18
CA TYR A 18 111.96 17.29 -18.74
C TYR A 18 112.51 16.09 -17.95
N SER A 19 112.83 16.34 -16.68
CA SER A 19 113.26 15.30 -15.74
C SER A 19 112.17 14.22 -15.62
N LYS A 20 112.54 12.97 -15.92
CA LYS A 20 111.63 11.82 -15.81
C LYS A 20 111.04 11.70 -14.41
N ALA A 21 111.84 11.93 -13.36
CA ALA A 21 111.40 11.81 -11.97
C ALA A 21 110.33 12.86 -11.58
N ASP A 22 110.50 14.12 -12.03
CA ASP A 22 109.53 15.19 -11.74
C ASP A 22 108.22 14.98 -12.51
N VAL A 23 108.33 14.54 -13.77
CA VAL A 23 107.16 14.23 -14.61
C VAL A 23 106.39 13.04 -14.04
N ASP A 24 107.08 11.97 -13.65
CA ASP A 24 106.43 10.79 -13.04
C ASP A 24 105.74 11.15 -11.71
N SER A 25 106.34 12.00 -10.88
CA SER A 25 105.72 12.50 -9.64
C SER A 25 104.46 13.33 -9.94
N PHE A 26 104.52 14.23 -10.92
CA PHE A 26 103.36 15.05 -11.32
C PHE A 26 102.23 14.18 -11.91
N PHE A 27 102.56 13.21 -12.78
CA PHE A 27 101.57 12.28 -13.34
C PHE A 27 100.94 11.38 -12.28
N SER A 28 101.67 11.02 -11.22
CA SER A 28 101.10 10.27 -10.08
C SER A 28 100.03 11.10 -9.36
N THR A 29 100.31 12.35 -9.03
CA THR A 29 99.33 13.26 -8.41
C THR A 29 98.16 13.54 -9.36
N LEU A 30 98.43 13.85 -10.63
CA LEU A 30 97.41 14.09 -11.65
C LEU A 30 96.50 12.89 -11.82
N THR A 31 97.04 11.67 -11.83
CA THR A 31 96.24 10.46 -11.97
C THR A 31 95.34 10.23 -10.76
N SER A 32 95.88 10.45 -9.54
CA SER A 32 95.09 10.37 -8.29
C SER A 32 93.92 11.36 -8.29
N ASP A 33 94.18 12.63 -8.62
CA ASP A 33 93.17 13.67 -8.65
C ASP A 33 92.12 13.42 -9.75
N TYR A 34 92.57 12.96 -10.92
CA TYR A 34 91.69 12.62 -12.04
C TYR A 34 90.83 11.39 -11.75
N GLU A 35 91.37 10.38 -11.04
CA GLU A 35 90.59 9.23 -10.58
C GLU A 35 89.51 9.65 -9.58
N SER A 36 89.84 10.50 -8.61
CA SER A 36 88.89 11.05 -7.64
C SER A 36 87.76 11.82 -8.35
N LEU A 37 88.11 12.72 -9.27
CA LEU A 37 87.15 13.52 -10.03
C LEU A 37 86.29 12.65 -10.96
N TYR A 38 86.86 11.61 -11.56
CA TYR A 38 86.12 10.66 -12.39
C TYR A 38 85.10 9.86 -11.56
N ARG A 39 85.50 9.40 -10.36
CA ARG A 39 84.62 8.69 -9.43
C ARG A 39 83.47 9.58 -8.95
N GLU A 40 83.77 10.80 -8.51
CA GLU A 40 82.76 11.77 -8.09
C GLU A 40 81.80 12.09 -9.24
N ASN A 41 82.29 12.23 -10.48
CA ASN A 41 81.43 12.45 -11.64
C ASN A 41 80.48 11.28 -11.90
N MET A 42 80.94 10.04 -11.71
CA MET A 42 80.10 8.85 -11.81
C MET A 42 79.03 8.84 -10.71
N GLU A 43 79.40 9.09 -9.45
CA GLU A 43 78.45 9.15 -8.33
C GLU A 43 77.40 10.25 -8.50
N LEU A 44 77.82 11.44 -8.98
CA LEU A 44 76.90 12.54 -9.26
C LEU A 44 75.94 12.19 -10.40
N LYS A 45 76.43 11.54 -11.47
CA LYS A 45 75.57 11.08 -12.57
C LYS A 45 74.55 10.05 -12.11
N ASP A 46 74.97 9.12 -11.24
CA ASP A 46 74.08 8.12 -10.65
C ASP A 46 73.00 8.78 -9.79
N LYS A 47 73.40 9.69 -8.88
CA LYS A 47 72.46 10.49 -8.07
C LYS A 47 71.47 11.29 -8.93
N VAL A 48 71.94 11.92 -10.02
CA VAL A 48 71.06 12.64 -10.96
C VAL A 48 70.09 11.69 -11.65
N GLY A 49 70.52 10.47 -12.00
CA GLY A 49 69.66 9.41 -12.51
C GLY A 49 68.54 9.07 -11.54
N THR A 50 68.89 8.71 -10.30
CA THR A 50 67.92 8.37 -9.26
C THR A 50 66.95 9.52 -8.96
N LEU A 51 67.44 10.75 -8.88
CA LEU A 51 66.60 11.92 -8.64
C LEU A 51 65.62 12.17 -9.80
N ASN A 52 66.07 12.01 -11.04
CA ASN A 52 65.19 12.13 -12.22
C ASN A 52 64.10 11.05 -12.24
N GLU A 53 64.44 9.81 -11.88
CA GLU A 53 63.46 8.73 -11.73
C GLU A 53 62.42 9.08 -10.65
N GLY A 54 62.86 9.58 -9.50
CA GLY A 54 61.97 10.06 -8.43
C GLY A 54 61.04 11.18 -8.91
N ILE A 55 61.56 12.19 -9.62
CA ILE A 55 60.75 13.27 -10.19
C ILE A 55 59.70 12.72 -11.16
N ASN A 56 60.06 11.78 -12.03
CA ASN A 56 59.13 11.19 -12.98
C ASN A 56 58.04 10.37 -12.27
N HIS A 57 58.40 9.65 -11.20
CA HIS A 57 57.43 8.94 -10.37
C HIS A 57 56.42 9.91 -9.73
N TYR A 58 56.89 11.00 -9.12
CA TYR A 58 56.01 12.00 -8.52
C TYR A 58 55.11 12.69 -9.55
N ARG A 59 55.62 13.00 -10.74
CA ARG A 59 54.80 13.53 -11.85
C ARG A 59 53.69 12.55 -12.28
N SER A 60 53.98 11.26 -12.27
CA SER A 60 52.97 10.24 -12.59
C SER A 60 51.88 10.16 -11.51
N ILE A 61 52.27 10.24 -10.24
CA ILE A 61 51.34 10.31 -9.11
C ILE A 61 50.49 11.58 -9.20
N GLU A 62 51.10 12.75 -9.42
CA GLU A 62 50.42 14.03 -9.56
C GLU A 62 49.37 13.98 -10.67
N LYS A 63 49.74 13.44 -11.84
CA LYS A 63 48.80 13.27 -12.97
C LYS A 63 47.64 12.34 -12.62
N SER A 64 47.90 11.28 -11.85
CA SER A 64 46.87 10.33 -11.42
C SER A 64 45.95 10.98 -10.38
N LEU A 65 46.49 11.75 -9.45
CA LEU A 65 45.74 12.51 -8.45
C LEU A 65 44.86 13.57 -9.10
N GLN A 66 45.38 14.31 -10.08
CA GLN A 66 44.62 15.30 -10.83
C GLN A 66 43.44 14.66 -11.57
N LYS A 67 43.67 13.50 -12.21
CA LYS A 67 42.58 12.74 -12.86
C LYS A 67 41.53 12.27 -11.85
N ALA A 68 41.96 11.74 -10.71
CA ALA A 68 41.06 11.29 -9.66
C ALA A 68 40.22 12.47 -9.10
N LEU A 69 40.83 13.65 -8.96
CA LEU A 69 40.14 14.85 -8.47
C LEU A 69 39.08 15.33 -9.47
N VAL A 70 39.42 15.40 -10.76
CA VAL A 70 38.45 15.75 -11.82
C VAL A 70 37.32 14.73 -11.89
N LEU A 71 37.63 13.44 -11.78
CA LEU A 71 36.60 12.39 -11.77
C LEU A 71 35.70 12.49 -10.53
N ALA A 72 36.25 12.80 -9.37
CA ALA A 72 35.49 13.00 -8.15
C ALA A 72 34.57 14.21 -8.26
N GLU A 73 35.06 15.33 -8.82
CA GLU A 73 34.26 16.53 -9.08
C GLU A 73 33.12 16.24 -10.05
N GLN A 74 33.42 15.56 -11.17
CA GLN A 74 32.40 15.18 -12.15
C GLN A 74 31.34 14.25 -11.55
N THR A 75 31.76 13.23 -10.81
CA THR A 75 30.84 12.29 -10.13
C THR A 75 29.98 13.02 -9.10
N ALA A 76 30.55 13.96 -8.34
CA ALA A 76 29.82 14.75 -7.36
C ALA A 76 28.76 15.62 -8.04
N GLU A 77 29.12 16.32 -9.12
CA GLU A 77 28.18 17.17 -9.87
C GLU A 77 27.06 16.33 -10.52
N GLU A 78 27.40 15.18 -11.10
CA GLU A 78 26.42 14.25 -11.69
C GLU A 78 25.48 13.69 -10.63
N THR A 79 25.99 13.35 -9.44
CA THR A 79 25.18 12.89 -8.30
C THR A 79 24.23 13.99 -7.83
N ILE A 80 24.70 15.23 -7.69
CA ILE A 80 23.88 16.38 -7.28
C ILE A 80 22.81 16.68 -8.32
N SER A 81 23.18 16.68 -9.61
CA SER A 81 22.25 16.92 -10.72
C SER A 81 21.16 15.84 -10.79
N SER A 82 21.54 14.57 -10.64
CA SER A 82 20.61 13.44 -10.59
C SER A 82 19.68 13.53 -9.40
N ALA A 83 20.21 13.84 -8.21
CA ALA A 83 19.40 14.01 -7.00
C ALA A 83 18.39 15.17 -7.14
N ARG A 84 18.79 16.30 -7.73
CA ARG A 84 17.89 17.44 -8.00
C ARG A 84 16.78 17.08 -8.99
N THR A 85 17.14 16.38 -10.06
CA THR A 85 16.17 15.92 -11.07
C THR A 85 15.17 14.97 -10.43
N ASN A 86 15.65 13.96 -9.70
CA ASN A 86 14.79 13.00 -9.01
C ASN A 86 13.90 13.68 -7.96
N ALA A 87 14.42 14.64 -7.19
CA ALA A 87 13.61 15.40 -6.24
C ALA A 87 12.48 16.17 -6.93
N THR A 88 12.76 16.78 -8.09
CA THR A 88 11.77 17.51 -8.88
C THR A 88 10.69 16.56 -9.42
N VAL A 89 11.08 15.38 -9.89
CA VAL A 89 10.14 14.34 -10.35
C VAL A 89 9.25 13.87 -9.20
N ILE A 90 9.83 13.57 -8.05
CA ILE A 90 9.09 13.14 -6.85
C ILE A 90 8.09 14.22 -6.42
N GLU A 91 8.49 15.50 -6.43
CA GLU A 91 7.59 16.61 -6.11
C GLU A 91 6.42 16.69 -7.10
N GLN A 92 6.70 16.59 -8.39
CA GLN A 92 5.67 16.61 -9.43
C GLN A 92 4.72 15.42 -9.32
N GLU A 93 5.24 14.21 -9.11
CA GLU A 93 4.43 13.01 -8.89
C GLU A 93 3.55 13.12 -7.64
N ALA A 94 4.11 13.64 -6.54
CA ALA A 94 3.37 13.87 -5.32
C ALA A 94 2.22 14.87 -5.53
N VAL A 95 2.46 15.97 -6.25
CA VAL A 95 1.43 16.96 -6.58
C VAL A 95 0.35 16.34 -7.47
N LEU A 96 0.72 15.60 -8.51
CA LEU A 96 -0.24 14.93 -9.40
C LEU A 96 -1.08 13.90 -8.65
N LYS A 97 -0.46 13.10 -7.78
CA LYS A 97 -1.16 12.12 -6.94
C LYS A 97 -2.12 12.79 -5.97
N ALA A 98 -1.70 13.88 -5.32
CA ALA A 98 -2.57 14.66 -4.44
C ALA A 98 -3.76 15.24 -5.21
N GLN A 99 -3.55 15.78 -6.42
CA GLN A 99 -4.63 16.27 -7.27
C GLN A 99 -5.61 15.16 -7.67
N SER A 100 -5.11 13.97 -8.03
CA SER A 100 -5.94 12.80 -8.32
C SER A 100 -6.80 12.42 -7.11
N ILE A 101 -6.19 12.30 -5.92
CA ILE A 101 -6.92 11.95 -4.70
C ILE A 101 -8.03 12.96 -4.40
N VAL A 102 -7.76 14.26 -4.57
CA VAL A 102 -8.77 15.31 -4.35
C VAL A 102 -9.89 15.23 -5.40
N ALA A 103 -9.56 14.93 -6.66
CA ALA A 103 -10.56 14.74 -7.71
C ALA A 103 -11.44 13.53 -7.42
N ASP A 104 -10.86 12.39 -7.06
CA ASP A 104 -11.58 11.16 -6.71
C ASP A 104 -12.49 11.37 -5.50
N ALA A 105 -11.98 12.02 -4.44
CA ALA A 105 -12.76 12.36 -3.26
C ALA A 105 -13.94 13.28 -3.58
N LYS A 106 -13.78 14.22 -4.53
CA LYS A 106 -14.87 15.09 -4.98
C LYS A 106 -15.93 14.31 -5.75
N ILE A 107 -15.54 13.38 -6.61
CA ILE A 107 -16.48 12.51 -7.34
C ILE A 107 -17.29 11.67 -6.34
N GLU A 108 -16.65 11.07 -5.34
CA GLU A 108 -17.35 10.32 -4.29
C GLU A 108 -18.28 11.20 -3.45
N LEU A 109 -17.86 12.42 -3.12
CA LEU A 109 -18.70 13.38 -2.42
C LEU A 109 -19.97 13.72 -3.21
N ASP A 110 -19.82 14.02 -4.51
CA ASP A 110 -20.94 14.32 -5.39
C ASP A 110 -21.89 13.11 -5.52
N HIS A 111 -21.34 11.89 -5.58
CA HIS A 111 -22.10 10.65 -5.59
C HIS A 111 -22.89 10.41 -4.29
N ILE A 112 -22.28 10.63 -3.12
CA ILE A 112 -22.96 10.55 -1.82
C ILE A 112 -24.06 11.61 -1.72
N HIS A 113 -23.81 12.83 -2.20
CA HIS A 113 -24.83 13.88 -2.24
C HIS A 113 -26.02 13.47 -3.12
N ALA A 114 -25.77 12.92 -4.31
CA ALA A 114 -26.84 12.43 -5.18
C ALA A 114 -27.69 11.35 -4.50
N LYS A 115 -27.05 10.35 -3.86
CA LYS A 115 -27.74 9.31 -3.08
C LYS A 115 -28.56 9.88 -1.93
N THR A 116 -28.03 10.90 -1.25
CA THR A 116 -28.73 11.56 -0.13
C THR A 116 -29.99 12.25 -0.61
N VAL A 117 -29.92 12.96 -1.74
CA VAL A 117 -31.09 13.62 -2.35
C VAL A 117 -32.12 12.58 -2.79
N GLU A 118 -31.69 11.49 -3.41
CA GLU A 118 -32.58 10.40 -3.81
C GLU A 118 -33.31 9.80 -2.59
N LEU A 119 -32.58 9.50 -1.51
CA LEU A 119 -33.14 8.94 -0.28
C LEU A 119 -34.15 9.90 0.36
N LEU A 120 -33.88 11.21 0.37
CA LEU A 120 -34.83 12.21 0.85
C LEU A 120 -36.11 12.24 0.01
N GLN A 121 -36.00 12.12 -1.32
CA GLN A 121 -37.18 12.05 -2.20
C GLN A 121 -37.97 10.76 -1.97
N GLN A 122 -37.29 9.62 -1.77
CA GLN A 122 -37.95 8.36 -1.40
C GLN A 122 -38.67 8.49 -0.05
N TYR A 123 -38.04 9.07 0.96
CA TYR A 123 -38.65 9.35 2.26
C TYR A 123 -39.88 10.26 2.15
N GLN A 124 -39.81 11.34 1.38
CA GLN A 124 -40.95 12.24 1.16
C GLN A 124 -42.11 11.53 0.46
N ARG A 125 -41.84 10.70 -0.55
CA ARG A 125 -42.85 9.87 -1.21
C ARG A 125 -43.50 8.89 -0.24
N TYR A 126 -42.70 8.16 0.52
CA TYR A 126 -43.19 7.22 1.54
C TYR A 126 -44.07 7.93 2.58
N ARG A 127 -43.61 9.06 3.11
CA ARG A 127 -44.38 9.87 4.06
C ARG A 127 -45.72 10.33 3.50
N SER A 128 -45.75 10.78 2.24
CA SER A 128 -46.99 11.19 1.57
C SER A 128 -47.95 10.03 1.37
N GLN A 129 -47.45 8.87 0.94
CA GLN A 129 -48.25 7.65 0.76
C GLN A 129 -48.83 7.16 2.09
N PHE A 130 -48.02 7.13 3.14
CA PHE A 130 -48.46 6.73 4.47
C PHE A 130 -49.51 7.69 5.03
N LYS A 131 -49.32 9.00 4.87
CA LYS A 131 -50.31 10.00 5.27
C LYS A 131 -51.64 9.81 4.51
N ALA A 132 -51.58 9.56 3.21
CA ALA A 132 -52.77 9.30 2.41
C ALA A 132 -53.49 8.02 2.84
N LEU A 133 -52.75 6.95 3.14
CA LEU A 133 -53.31 5.70 3.66
C LEU A 133 -53.99 5.91 5.03
N ALA A 134 -53.33 6.60 5.96
CA ALA A 134 -53.90 6.89 7.27
C ALA A 134 -55.14 7.78 7.16
N GLN A 135 -55.14 8.77 6.25
CA GLN A 135 -56.32 9.60 5.98
C GLN A 135 -57.47 8.77 5.39
N ALA A 136 -57.18 7.87 4.43
CA ALA A 136 -58.20 6.98 3.87
C ALA A 136 -58.79 6.02 4.93
N GLN A 137 -57.96 5.52 5.86
CA GLN A 137 -58.43 4.71 6.98
C GLN A 137 -59.26 5.53 7.97
N ALA A 138 -58.88 6.77 8.26
CA ALA A 138 -59.68 7.68 9.09
C ALA A 138 -61.03 7.99 8.43
N GLU A 139 -61.04 8.31 7.13
CA GLU A 139 -62.26 8.52 6.34
C GLU A 139 -63.16 7.27 6.31
N LEU A 140 -62.58 6.07 6.28
CA LEU A 140 -63.33 4.81 6.41
C LEU A 140 -63.98 4.65 7.79
N LEU A 141 -63.29 4.98 8.87
CA LEU A 141 -63.85 4.94 10.23
C LEU A 141 -64.92 6.01 10.45
N ASP A 142 -64.78 7.18 9.81
CA ASP A 142 -65.77 8.25 9.85
C ASP A 142 -66.95 8.00 8.90
N SER A 143 -66.85 7.00 8.02
CA SER A 143 -67.92 6.64 7.08
C SER A 143 -69.09 5.94 7.79
N GLU A 144 -70.31 6.13 7.26
CA GLU A 144 -71.53 5.53 7.83
C GLU A 144 -71.49 3.99 7.90
N SER A 145 -70.59 3.35 7.15
CA SER A 145 -70.32 1.90 7.22
C SER A 145 -69.68 1.42 8.52
N PHE A 146 -68.99 2.30 9.27
CA PHE A 146 -68.37 1.95 10.56
C PHE A 146 -69.21 2.37 11.77
N ASN A 147 -70.38 2.98 11.54
CA ASN A 147 -71.45 2.98 12.53
C ASN A 147 -71.96 1.54 12.67
N ILE A 148 -71.26 0.72 13.45
CA ILE A 148 -71.87 -0.46 14.07
C ILE A 148 -73.02 0.12 14.89
N GLU A 149 -74.21 0.01 14.31
CA GLU A 149 -75.39 0.65 14.81
C GLU A 149 -75.54 0.37 16.30
N ILE A 150 -75.69 1.45 17.08
CA ILE A 150 -76.34 1.41 18.38
C ILE A 150 -77.70 0.70 18.28
N ALA A 151 -78.30 0.64 17.08
CA ALA A 151 -79.50 -0.16 16.79
C ALA A 151 -79.32 -1.68 16.99
N SER A 152 -78.11 -2.23 16.86
CA SER A 152 -77.86 -3.63 17.20
C SER A 152 -77.88 -3.88 18.71
N LEU A 153 -77.44 -2.91 19.51
CA LEU A 153 -77.51 -3.00 20.98
C LEU A 153 -78.96 -2.90 21.48
N ASP A 154 -79.77 -2.02 20.89
CA ASP A 154 -81.19 -1.90 21.19
C ASP A 154 -81.98 -3.15 20.75
N ALA A 155 -81.60 -3.78 19.63
CA ALA A 155 -82.18 -5.05 19.20
C ALA A 155 -81.87 -6.19 20.19
N PHE A 156 -80.64 -6.28 20.71
CA PHE A 156 -80.29 -7.25 21.76
C PHE A 156 -80.98 -6.96 23.10
N ALA A 157 -81.12 -5.70 23.50
CA ALA A 157 -81.83 -5.33 24.72
C ALA A 157 -83.34 -5.66 24.66
N ASN A 158 -83.97 -5.52 23.49
CA ASN A 158 -85.38 -5.87 23.30
C ASN A 158 -85.63 -7.40 23.30
N LEU A 159 -84.65 -8.21 22.87
CA LEU A 159 -84.69 -9.68 22.96
C LEU A 159 -84.66 -10.20 24.41
N GLU A 160 -83.90 -9.55 25.30
CA GLU A 160 -83.95 -9.86 26.75
C GLU A 160 -85.31 -9.48 27.37
N GLN A 161 -85.94 -8.41 26.90
CA GLN A 161 -87.23 -7.95 27.42
C GLN A 161 -88.41 -8.83 26.94
N GLU A 162 -88.38 -9.34 25.71
CA GLU A 162 -89.37 -10.30 25.19
C GLU A 162 -89.24 -11.70 25.82
N THR A 163 -88.03 -12.16 26.11
CA THR A 163 -87.82 -13.44 26.81
C THR A 163 -88.29 -13.38 28.26
N ALA A 164 -88.16 -12.23 28.93
CA ALA A 164 -88.74 -12.02 30.27
C ALA A 164 -90.28 -12.00 30.27
N GLN A 165 -90.92 -11.45 29.23
CA GLN A 165 -92.39 -11.44 29.11
C GLN A 165 -92.97 -12.80 28.68
N ASN A 166 -92.29 -13.54 27.79
CA ASN A 166 -92.74 -14.87 27.36
C ASN A 166 -92.57 -15.96 28.44
N THR A 167 -91.60 -15.83 29.34
CA THR A 167 -91.49 -16.75 30.50
C THR A 167 -92.64 -16.54 31.51
N ALA A 168 -93.21 -15.34 31.60
CA ALA A 168 -94.37 -15.06 32.45
C ALA A 168 -95.71 -15.53 31.85
N ALA A 169 -95.84 -15.57 30.51
CA ALA A 169 -97.06 -15.99 29.82
C ALA A 169 -97.23 -17.52 29.71
N VAL A 170 -96.13 -18.29 29.80
CA VAL A 170 -96.16 -19.77 29.69
C VAL A 170 -96.56 -20.46 31.01
N ASN A 171 -96.52 -19.76 32.16
CA ASN A 171 -96.93 -20.33 33.46
C ASN A 171 -98.43 -20.23 33.79
N ALA A 172 -99.29 -19.71 32.89
CA ALA A 172 -100.72 -19.51 33.14
C ALA A 172 -101.65 -20.59 32.53
N LYS A 173 -101.13 -21.58 31.79
CA LYS A 173 -101.93 -22.72 31.30
C LYS A 173 -101.13 -24.00 31.35
N VAL A 174 -101.29 -24.74 32.43
CA VAL A 174 -100.91 -26.16 32.49
C VAL A 174 -102.13 -26.97 32.91
N GLN A 175 -102.59 -27.88 32.06
CA GLN A 175 -103.20 -29.13 32.52
C GLN A 175 -102.75 -30.29 31.61
N TYR A 176 -102.09 -31.25 32.26
CA TYR A 176 -101.46 -32.46 31.72
C TYR A 176 -102.47 -33.56 31.39
N GLN A 177 -102.10 -34.46 30.46
CA GLN A 177 -102.14 -35.92 30.76
C GLN A 177 -101.29 -36.79 29.81
N ASN A 178 -100.28 -37.44 30.43
CA ASN A 178 -99.71 -38.80 30.24
C ASN A 178 -98.95 -39.24 28.96
N ILE A 179 -97.60 -39.18 29.01
CA ILE A 179 -96.56 -40.27 29.13
C ILE A 179 -96.93 -41.67 28.54
N PRO A 180 -96.05 -42.43 27.81
CA PRO A 180 -94.60 -42.68 28.06
C PRO A 180 -93.64 -42.52 26.87
N GLU A 181 -92.44 -41.96 27.04
CA GLU A 181 -91.17 -42.60 27.50
C GLU A 181 -90.74 -43.84 26.70
N GLU A 182 -89.78 -43.65 25.78
CA GLU A 182 -88.74 -44.65 25.51
C GLU A 182 -87.45 -44.01 24.95
N SER A 183 -86.46 -43.91 25.85
CA SER A 183 -85.01 -44.17 25.68
C SER A 183 -84.38 -44.10 24.28
N ALA A 184 -83.34 -43.28 24.12
CA ALA A 184 -81.94 -43.75 24.19
C ALA A 184 -80.95 -42.65 23.76
N ALA A 185 -79.81 -42.62 24.45
CA ALA A 185 -78.67 -41.75 24.27
C ALA A 185 -78.01 -41.86 22.88
N HIS A 186 -77.25 -40.84 22.49
CA HIS A 186 -75.82 -41.03 22.28
C HIS A 186 -75.06 -39.69 22.19
N GLU A 187 -74.04 -39.61 23.02
CA GLU A 187 -72.90 -38.69 22.99
C GLU A 187 -72.08 -38.93 21.69
N ASP A 188 -71.42 -37.90 21.17
CA ASP A 188 -69.96 -37.97 21.03
C ASP A 188 -69.31 -36.63 20.63
N GLU A 189 -68.13 -36.44 21.23
CA GLU A 189 -67.13 -35.41 21.04
C GLU A 189 -66.54 -35.39 19.62
N ALA A 190 -66.01 -34.23 19.20
CA ALA A 190 -64.66 -34.21 18.59
C ALA A 190 -64.06 -32.80 18.58
N ALA A 191 -62.80 -32.77 19.01
CA ALA A 191 -61.94 -31.62 19.22
C ALA A 191 -61.38 -30.98 17.92
N VAL A 192 -60.93 -29.73 18.11
CA VAL A 192 -60.10 -28.93 17.20
C VAL A 192 -58.62 -29.36 17.33
N PRO A 193 -57.83 -29.33 16.24
CA PRO A 193 -56.58 -28.54 16.24
C PRO A 193 -56.42 -27.78 14.90
N GLU A 194 -56.18 -26.47 14.90
CA GLU A 194 -54.87 -25.77 14.94
C GLU A 194 -53.95 -26.10 13.75
N ASP A 195 -53.94 -25.17 12.77
CA ASP A 195 -53.03 -25.11 11.62
C ASP A 195 -51.67 -24.52 12.06
N GLU A 196 -50.59 -25.30 11.91
CA GLU A 196 -49.22 -24.80 11.93
C GLU A 196 -48.69 -24.67 10.49
N ASP A 197 -48.21 -23.47 10.18
CA ASP A 197 -47.59 -23.04 8.92
C ASP A 197 -46.09 -23.41 8.95
N GLU A 198 -45.67 -24.38 8.14
CA GLU A 198 -44.26 -24.61 7.81
C GLU A 198 -44.08 -24.60 6.29
N THR A 199 -43.64 -23.45 5.76
CA THR A 199 -42.74 -23.46 4.60
C THR A 199 -41.58 -22.52 4.89
N LEU A 200 -40.35 -23.04 4.91
CA LEU A 200 -39.24 -22.54 4.10
C LEU A 200 -38.06 -23.53 4.17
N ASP A 201 -37.53 -23.77 2.97
CA ASP A 201 -36.61 -24.81 2.53
C ASP A 201 -35.16 -24.44 2.87
N ASP A 202 -34.51 -25.21 3.75
CA ASP A 202 -33.06 -25.12 4.01
C ASP A 202 -32.32 -26.05 3.06
N ASN A 203 -31.81 -25.51 1.95
CA ASN A 203 -30.73 -26.14 1.18
C ASN A 203 -29.65 -25.11 0.79
N ASP A 204 -28.43 -25.47 1.20
CA ASP A 204 -27.12 -25.16 0.62
C ASP A 204 -26.51 -23.77 0.76
N ILE A 205 -25.77 -23.56 1.87
CA ILE A 205 -24.39 -23.04 1.80
C ILE A 205 -23.51 -23.84 2.77
N GLN A 206 -22.68 -24.75 2.26
CA GLN A 206 -21.64 -25.41 3.07
C GLN A 206 -20.43 -24.48 3.25
N ILE A 207 -20.09 -24.23 4.52
CA ILE A 207 -18.86 -23.53 4.94
C ILE A 207 -17.66 -24.43 4.65
N GLY A 208 -17.23 -24.46 3.40
CA GLY A 208 -16.05 -25.19 2.95
C GLY A 208 -15.23 -24.47 1.87
N ASP A 209 -15.80 -23.46 1.20
CA ASP A 209 -15.23 -22.89 -0.02
C ASP A 209 -14.61 -21.49 0.13
N LEU A 210 -14.33 -21.04 1.37
CA LEU A 210 -13.73 -19.71 1.61
C LEU A 210 -12.18 -19.74 1.67
N ALA A 211 -11.56 -20.93 1.63
CA ALA A 211 -10.10 -21.07 1.71
C ALA A 211 -9.40 -21.18 0.34
N SER A 212 -10.16 -21.32 -0.75
CA SER A 212 -9.67 -21.45 -2.13
C SER A 212 -9.51 -20.08 -2.83
N LEU A 213 -10.06 -19.00 -2.27
CA LEU A 213 -10.06 -17.67 -2.90
C LEU A 213 -8.83 -16.78 -2.62
N PHE A 214 -7.89 -17.22 -1.77
CA PHE A 214 -6.70 -16.43 -1.38
C PHE A 214 -5.35 -17.12 -1.66
N LYS A 215 -5.34 -18.23 -2.40
CA LYS A 215 -4.12 -18.86 -2.88
C LYS A 215 -4.17 -18.94 -4.40
N ASP A 216 -3.80 -17.84 -5.06
CA ASP A 216 -2.98 -17.83 -6.27
C ASP A 216 -2.90 -16.40 -6.84
N SER A 217 -1.84 -15.68 -6.47
CA SER A 217 -1.22 -14.69 -7.34
C SER A 217 0.25 -14.50 -6.95
N ASP A 218 1.10 -15.20 -7.68
CA ASP A 218 2.47 -14.84 -8.07
C ASP A 218 3.57 -14.69 -7.00
N THR A 219 4.19 -15.83 -6.67
CA THR A 219 5.64 -15.88 -6.42
C THR A 219 6.31 -16.69 -7.53
N LYS A 220 6.86 -16.01 -8.53
CA LYS A 220 7.98 -16.54 -9.33
C LYS A 220 8.82 -15.45 -9.98
N ASP A 221 10.12 -15.61 -9.79
CA ASP A 221 11.24 -15.06 -10.56
C ASP A 221 11.70 -13.61 -10.27
N MET A 222 12.63 -13.49 -9.32
CA MET A 222 13.92 -12.83 -9.60
C MET A 222 14.99 -13.26 -8.57
N ASN A 223 15.80 -14.23 -9.00
CA ASN A 223 17.07 -14.58 -8.39
C ASN A 223 18.03 -13.38 -8.57
N ILE A 224 18.52 -12.81 -7.47
CA ILE A 224 19.62 -11.85 -7.47
C ILE A 224 20.83 -12.59 -6.90
N ASP A 225 21.75 -12.94 -7.79
CA ASP A 225 23.09 -13.41 -7.43
C ASP A 225 23.82 -12.30 -6.67
N ALA A 226 24.35 -12.65 -5.50
CA ALA A 226 25.27 -11.85 -4.72
C ALA A 226 26.49 -12.72 -4.38
N GLU A 227 27.56 -12.58 -5.17
CA GLU A 227 28.97 -12.62 -4.77
C GLU A 227 29.87 -12.14 -5.92
#